data_AF-A0A955RJ02-F1
#
_entry.id   AF-A0A955RJ02-F1
#
_cell.length_a   1.000
_cell.length_b   1.000
_cell.length_c   1.000
_cell.angle_alpha   90.00
_cell.angle_beta   90.00
_cell.angle_gamma   90.00
#
_symmetry.space_group_name_H-M   'P 1'
#
loop_
_entity.id
_entity.type
_entity.pdbx_description
1 polymer ?
#
loop_
_entity_poly.entity_id
_entity_poly.type
_entity_poly.pdbx_seq_one_letter_code
_entity_poly.pdbx_strand_id
1 'polypeptide(L)'
;MKKLAAYTITFLLVTFFFWAPALAQNTIENPISESFKDIPSIVSSVSRWMRPLGIVALTLVITYGGYVRLTATGNPEKEKASALIIRSGIIGFIIIVLAPLLVDIVGSLLGIDLLQTND
;
A
#
# COMPACT_ATOMS: atom_id res chain seq x y z
N MET A 1 -23.49 -41.84 30.69
CA MET A 1 -23.58 -40.37 30.65
C MET A 1 -22.32 -39.66 31.15
N LYS A 2 -21.68 -40.09 32.25
CA LYS A 2 -20.48 -39.42 32.80
C LYS A 2 -19.26 -39.34 31.86
N LYS A 3 -19.00 -40.37 31.04
CA LYS A 3 -17.87 -40.39 30.07
C LYS A 3 -18.09 -39.48 28.84
N LEU A 4 -19.35 -39.27 28.45
CA LEU A 4 -19.71 -38.39 27.33
C LEU A 4 -19.51 -36.92 27.73
N ALA A 5 -19.90 -36.56 28.95
CA ALA A 5 -19.66 -35.22 29.52
C ALA A 5 -18.16 -34.92 29.71
N ALA A 6 -17.36 -35.92 30.07
CA ALA A 6 -15.90 -35.77 30.16
C ALA A 6 -15.27 -35.43 28.80
N TYR A 7 -15.70 -36.09 27.71
CA TYR A 7 -15.16 -35.83 26.38
C TYR A 7 -15.56 -34.44 25.86
N THR A 8 -16.78 -33.97 26.12
CA THR A 8 -17.21 -32.62 25.75
C THR A 8 -16.44 -31.53 26.50
N ILE A 9 -16.08 -31.76 27.77
CA ILE A 9 -15.28 -30.83 28.57
C ILE A 9 -13.83 -30.79 28.07
N THR A 10 -13.24 -31.94 27.74
CA THR A 10 -11.90 -32.00 27.14
C THR A 10 -11.87 -31.31 25.78
N PHE A 11 -12.90 -31.52 24.94
CA PHE A 11 -13.02 -30.83 23.65
C PHE A 11 -13.11 -29.31 23.82
N LEU A 12 -13.92 -28.82 24.76
CA LEU A 12 -14.03 -27.39 25.07
C LEU A 12 -12.71 -26.79 25.55
N LEU A 13 -11.97 -27.49 26.42
CA LEU A 13 -10.65 -27.05 26.90
C LEU A 13 -9.61 -26.98 25.78
N VAL A 14 -9.62 -27.94 24.86
CA VAL A 14 -8.73 -27.90 23.69
C VAL A 14 -9.08 -26.70 22.79
N THR A 15 -10.36 -26.46 22.53
CA THR A 15 -10.76 -25.28 21.74
C THR A 15 -10.42 -23.96 22.41
N PHE A 16 -10.49 -23.90 23.75
CA PHE A 16 -10.10 -22.72 24.51
C PHE A 16 -8.58 -22.49 24.45
N PHE A 17 -7.77 -23.55 24.48
CA PHE A 17 -6.30 -23.45 24.39
C PHE A 17 -5.82 -23.05 22.98
N PHE A 18 -6.54 -23.47 21.93
CA PHE A 18 -6.29 -23.02 20.55
C PHE A 18 -6.72 -21.56 20.30
N TRP A 19 -7.67 -21.03 21.09
CA TRP A 19 -8.12 -19.64 21.01
C TRP A 19 -7.47 -18.71 22.06
N ALA A 20 -6.74 -19.28 23.03
CA ALA A 20 -6.00 -18.56 24.06
C ALA A 20 -4.96 -17.54 23.55
N PRO A 21 -4.19 -17.78 22.45
CA PRO A 21 -3.23 -16.79 21.99
C PRO A 21 -3.90 -15.49 21.48
N ALA A 22 -5.20 -15.50 21.19
CA ALA A 22 -5.95 -14.30 20.83
C ALA A 22 -6.21 -13.34 22.02
N LEU A 23 -6.04 -13.80 23.27
CA LEU A 23 -6.27 -12.99 24.46
C LEU A 23 -4.99 -12.36 25.03
N ALA A 24 -3.81 -12.80 24.56
CA ALA A 24 -2.52 -12.38 25.10
C ALA A 24 -1.88 -11.19 24.36
N GLN A 25 -2.48 -10.72 23.27
CA GLN A 25 -1.93 -9.65 22.44
C GLN A 25 -2.58 -8.30 22.77
N ASN A 26 -2.29 -7.76 23.95
CA ASN A 26 -2.49 -6.33 24.22
C ASN A 26 -1.23 -5.78 24.87
N THR A 27 -0.18 -5.67 24.06
CA THR A 27 0.91 -4.73 24.35
C THR A 27 0.31 -3.32 24.35
N ILE A 28 0.69 -2.48 25.32
CA ILE A 28 0.33 -1.06 25.28
C ILE A 28 0.98 -0.47 24.03
N GLU A 29 0.21 -0.31 22.97
CA GLU A 29 0.63 0.35 21.74
C GLU A 29 0.93 1.81 22.06
N ASN A 30 2.16 2.22 21.77
CA ASN A 30 2.53 3.62 21.82
C ASN A 30 1.61 4.39 20.84
N PRO A 31 0.86 5.42 21.30
CA PRO A 31 -0.15 6.09 20.47
C PRO A 31 0.44 6.91 19.31
N ILE A 32 1.77 7.06 19.29
CA ILE A 32 2.55 7.55 18.16
C ILE A 32 3.03 6.29 17.43
N SER A 33 2.38 5.99 16.30
CA SER A 33 2.70 4.81 15.47
C SER A 33 4.19 4.74 15.20
N GLU A 34 4.80 3.55 15.31
CA GLU A 34 6.22 3.29 15.04
C GLU A 34 6.70 3.86 13.68
N SER A 35 5.77 4.11 12.77
CA SER A 35 5.89 4.84 11.49
C SER A 35 6.56 6.23 11.56
N PHE A 36 6.66 6.88 12.73
CA PHE A 36 7.25 8.21 12.88
C PHE A 36 8.43 8.28 13.86
N LYS A 37 8.95 7.13 14.29
CA LYS A 37 10.02 7.08 15.28
C LYS A 37 11.38 7.53 14.70
N ASP A 38 11.62 7.24 13.41
CA ASP A 38 12.89 7.48 12.76
C ASP A 38 12.71 8.03 11.33
N ILE A 39 13.71 8.75 10.81
CA ILE A 39 13.69 9.26 9.41
C ILE A 39 13.43 8.13 8.39
N PRO A 40 14.03 6.92 8.50
CA PRO A 40 13.73 5.81 7.60
C PRO A 40 12.28 5.33 7.68
N SER A 41 11.63 5.34 8.86
CA SER A 41 10.24 4.88 8.97
C SER A 41 9.25 5.88 8.37
N ILE A 42 9.58 7.16 8.40
CA ILE A 42 8.81 8.21 7.70
C ILE A 42 8.92 8.01 6.18
N VAL A 43 10.14 7.80 5.68
CA VAL A 43 10.39 7.60 4.24
C VAL A 43 9.71 6.32 3.74
N SER A 44 9.80 5.22 4.48
CA SER A 44 9.14 3.95 4.14
C SER A 44 7.61 4.10 4.14
N SER A 45 7.06 4.81 5.14
CA SER A 45 5.62 5.06 5.23
C SER A 45 5.12 5.90 4.05
N VAL A 46 5.78 7.01 3.73
CA VAL A 46 5.40 7.85 2.58
C VAL A 46 5.52 7.07 1.27
N SER A 47 6.60 6.30 1.09
CA SER A 47 6.81 5.47 -0.10
C SER A 47 5.73 4.40 -0.28
N ARG A 48 5.24 3.83 0.83
CA ARG A 48 4.13 2.86 0.82
C ARG A 48 2.83 3.48 0.31
N TRP A 49 2.53 4.73 0.66
CA TRP A 49 1.35 5.46 0.19
C TRP A 49 1.44 5.91 -1.27
N MET A 50 2.66 6.06 -1.81
CA MET A 50 2.89 6.51 -3.19
C MET A 50 2.25 5.59 -4.24
N ARG A 51 2.31 4.26 -4.03
CA ARG A 51 1.77 3.25 -4.96
C ARG A 51 0.24 3.32 -5.11
N PRO A 52 -0.57 3.20 -4.05
CA PRO A 52 -2.02 3.28 -4.18
C PRO A 52 -2.47 4.65 -4.70
N LEU A 53 -1.82 5.74 -4.28
CA LEU A 53 -2.11 7.08 -4.80
C LEU A 53 -1.79 7.20 -6.31
N GLY A 54 -0.66 6.63 -6.75
CA GLY A 54 -0.29 6.61 -8.16
C GLY A 54 -1.31 5.85 -9.03
N ILE A 55 -1.85 4.73 -8.54
CA ILE A 55 -2.88 3.96 -9.25
C ILE A 55 -4.18 4.76 -9.39
N VAL A 56 -4.62 5.42 -8.30
CA VAL A 56 -5.81 6.27 -8.32
C VAL A 56 -5.62 7.44 -9.29
N ALA A 57 -4.46 8.12 -9.23
CA ALA A 57 -4.14 9.22 -10.11
C ALA A 57 -4.11 8.79 -11.59
N LEU A 58 -3.48 7.66 -11.90
CA LEU A 58 -3.47 7.11 -13.27
C LEU A 58 -4.88 6.84 -13.78
N THR A 59 -5.73 6.24 -12.94
CA THR A 59 -7.13 5.96 -13.27
C THR A 59 -7.89 7.24 -13.61
N LEU A 60 -7.69 8.31 -12.83
CA LEU A 60 -8.30 9.62 -13.08
C LEU A 60 -7.80 10.25 -14.39
N VAL A 61 -6.49 10.19 -14.66
CA VAL A 61 -5.91 10.75 -15.89
C VAL A 61 -6.41 10.01 -17.13
N ILE A 62 -6.48 8.68 -17.08
CA ILE A 62 -7.04 7.88 -18.19
C ILE A 62 -8.51 8.20 -18.39
N THR A 63 -9.30 8.28 -17.31
CA THR A 63 -10.72 8.61 -17.38
C THR A 63 -10.94 10.01 -17.98
N TYR A 64 -10.20 11.00 -17.52
CA TYR A 64 -10.28 12.37 -18.03
C TYR A 64 -9.78 12.49 -19.47
N GLY A 65 -8.64 11.88 -19.79
CA GLY A 65 -8.10 11.83 -21.15
C GLY A 65 -9.07 11.12 -22.12
N GLY A 66 -9.70 10.04 -21.67
CA GLY A 66 -10.77 9.35 -22.41
C GLY A 66 -11.96 10.25 -22.68
N TYR A 67 -12.44 10.99 -21.67
CA TYR A 67 -13.52 11.95 -21.82
C TYR A 67 -13.19 13.07 -22.83
N VAL A 68 -11.99 13.64 -22.76
CA VAL A 68 -11.52 14.67 -23.71
C VAL A 68 -11.45 14.11 -25.13
N ARG A 69 -11.05 12.85 -25.28
CA ARG A 69 -11.01 12.17 -26.58
C ARG A 69 -12.42 11.95 -27.17
N LEU A 70 -13.36 11.49 -26.36
CA LEU A 70 -14.74 11.24 -26.79
C LEU A 70 -15.47 12.52 -27.20
N THR A 71 -15.14 13.65 -26.57
CA THR A 71 -15.73 14.97 -26.86
C THR A 71 -14.99 15.75 -27.96
N ALA A 72 -14.00 15.14 -28.63
CA ALA A 72 -13.20 15.81 -29.63
C ALA A 72 -13.97 16.17 -30.91
N THR A 73 -15.05 15.47 -31.26
CA THR A 73 -15.95 15.73 -32.42
C THR A 73 -15.21 16.18 -33.69
N GLY A 74 -14.09 15.51 -34.03
CA GLY A 74 -13.30 15.81 -35.23
C GLY A 74 -12.35 17.02 -35.12
N ASN A 75 -12.25 17.69 -33.97
CA ASN A 75 -11.25 18.73 -33.74
C ASN A 75 -9.87 18.10 -33.50
N PRO A 76 -8.88 18.32 -34.40
CA PRO A 76 -7.55 17.74 -34.30
C PRO A 76 -6.75 18.23 -33.07
N GLU A 77 -7.10 19.40 -32.53
CA GLU A 77 -6.46 19.96 -31.34
C GLU A 77 -6.83 19.18 -30.08
N LYS A 78 -8.12 18.87 -29.91
CA LYS A 78 -8.63 18.10 -28.76
C LYS A 78 -8.14 16.65 -28.77
N GLU A 79 -8.03 16.05 -29.95
CA GLU A 79 -7.47 14.72 -30.12
C GLU A 79 -6.00 14.67 -29.65
N LYS A 80 -5.18 15.63 -30.09
CA LYS A 80 -3.78 15.76 -29.64
C LYS A 80 -3.67 16.04 -28.14
N ALA A 81 -4.53 16.90 -27.60
CA ALA A 81 -4.58 17.20 -26.18
C ALA A 81 -4.88 15.94 -25.34
N SER A 82 -5.87 15.14 -25.75
CA SER A 82 -6.19 13.88 -25.07
C SER A 82 -5.02 12.89 -25.05
N ALA A 83 -4.32 12.76 -26.18
CA ALA A 83 -3.15 11.90 -26.30
C ALA A 83 -2.00 12.41 -25.43
N LEU A 84 -1.81 13.73 -25.32
CA LEU A 84 -0.81 14.32 -24.44
C LEU A 84 -1.12 14.04 -22.96
N ILE A 85 -2.38 14.22 -22.54
CA ILE A 85 -2.84 13.93 -21.17
C ILE A 85 -2.58 12.47 -20.80
N ILE A 86 -2.95 11.53 -21.67
CA ILE A 86 -2.76 10.10 -21.40
C ILE A 86 -1.26 9.77 -21.36
N ARG A 87 -0.46 10.29 -22.30
CA ARG A 87 0.99 10.05 -22.33
C ARG A 87 1.69 10.61 -21.10
N SER A 88 1.35 11.83 -20.67
CA SER A 88 1.93 12.42 -19.47
C SER A 88 1.54 11.65 -18.21
N GLY A 89 0.29 11.16 -18.13
CA GLY A 89 -0.17 10.28 -17.05
C GLY A 89 0.61 8.97 -16.97
N ILE A 90 0.83 8.31 -18.12
CA ILE A 90 1.60 7.07 -18.19
C ILE A 90 3.06 7.31 -17.78
N ILE A 91 3.69 8.38 -18.28
CA ILE A 91 5.09 8.72 -17.92
C ILE A 91 5.18 9.00 -16.41
N GLY A 92 4.24 9.74 -15.83
CA GLY A 92 4.18 9.98 -14.38
C GLY A 92 4.05 8.69 -13.58
N PHE A 93 3.21 7.76 -14.03
CA PHE A 93 3.06 6.47 -13.37
C PHE A 93 4.33 5.61 -13.44
N ILE A 94 5.01 5.59 -14.58
CA ILE A 94 6.31 4.92 -14.74
C ILE A 94 7.31 5.46 -13.71
N ILE A 95 7.40 6.79 -13.57
CA ILE A 95 8.29 7.42 -12.58
C ILE A 95 7.94 6.97 -11.15
N ILE A 96 6.66 6.90 -10.78
CA ILE A 96 6.23 6.42 -9.45
C ILE A 96 6.66 4.97 -9.21
N VAL A 97 6.54 4.10 -10.22
CA VAL A 97 6.97 2.70 -10.13
C VAL A 97 8.50 2.58 -9.98
N LEU A 98 9.25 3.49 -10.61
CA LEU A 98 10.72 3.56 -10.52
C LEU A 98 11.23 4.28 -9.26
N ALA A 99 10.38 5.04 -8.55
CA ALA A 99 10.79 5.82 -7.38
C ALA A 99 11.45 4.99 -6.26
N PRO A 100 10.96 3.78 -5.88
CA PRO A 100 11.60 2.96 -4.85
C PRO A 100 13.06 2.63 -5.17
N LEU A 101 13.36 2.35 -6.45
CA LEU A 101 14.73 2.06 -6.88
C LEU A 101 15.67 3.24 -6.61
N LEU A 102 15.20 4.48 -6.81
CA LEU A 102 15.99 5.67 -6.52
C LEU A 102 16.20 5.84 -5.00
N VAL A 103 15.17 5.57 -4.20
CA VAL A 103 15.25 5.66 -2.73
C VAL A 103 16.20 4.60 -2.17
N ASP A 104 16.20 3.39 -2.72
CA ASP A 104 17.12 2.31 -2.35
C ASP A 104 18.57 2.66 -2.66
N ILE A 105 18.83 3.24 -3.85
CA ILE A 105 20.18 3.71 -4.20
C ILE A 105 20.65 4.77 -3.20
N VAL A 106 19.81 5.74 -2.86
CA VAL A 106 20.15 6.77 -1.87
C VAL A 106 20.38 6.16 -0.49
N GLY A 107 19.57 5.18 -0.07
CA GLY A 107 19.77 4.45 1.19
C GLY A 107 21.11 3.70 1.22
N SER A 108 21.48 3.04 0.11
CA SER A 108 22.73 2.31 -0.02
C SER A 108 23.97 3.21 0.08
N LEU A 109 23.91 4.44 -0.44
CA LEU A 109 24.98 5.42 -0.32
C LEU A 109 25.15 5.95 1.10
N LEU A 110 24.05 6.03 1.84
CA LEU A 110 24.02 6.50 3.23
C LEU A 110 24.25 5.38 4.26
N GLY A 111 24.31 4.12 3.81
CA GLY A 111 24.48 2.94 4.68
C GLY A 111 23.27 2.64 5.56
N ILE A 112 22.08 3.14 5.19
CA ILE A 112 20.82 2.98 5.93
C ILE A 112 19.73 2.44 5.01
N ASP A 113 18.93 1.47 5.48
CA ASP A 113 17.75 1.00 4.75
C ASP A 113 16.60 1.99 4.92
N LEU A 114 16.38 2.83 3.91
CA LEU A 114 15.33 3.84 3.87
C LEU A 114 13.94 3.26 3.56
N LEU A 115 13.88 2.08 2.94
CA LEU A 115 12.63 1.45 2.54
C LEU A 115 12.20 0.33 3.47
N GLN A 116 12.81 0.19 4.67
CA GLN A 116 12.45 -0.77 5.73
C GLN A 116 11.83 -2.06 5.16
N THR A 117 12.53 -2.69 4.23
CA THR A 117 11.96 -3.80 3.44
C THR A 117 11.99 -5.13 4.21
N ASN A 118 12.57 -5.11 5.42
CA ASN A 118 12.69 -6.24 6.33
C ASN A 118 11.44 -6.37 7.21
N ASP A 119 10.75 -7.50 7.03
CA ASP A 119 10.19 -8.24 8.17
C ASP A 119 11.32 -8.70 9.11
#